data_AF-A0A117SE43-F1
#
_entry.id   AF-A0A117SE43-F1
#
_cell.length_a   1.000
_cell.length_b   1.000
_cell.length_c   1.000
_cell.angle_alpha   90.00
_cell.angle_beta   90.00
_cell.angle_gamma   90.00
#
_symmetry.space_group_name_H-M   'P 1'
#
loop_
_entity.id
_entity.type
_entity.pdbx_description
1 polymer ?
#
loop_
_entity_poly.entity_id
_entity_poly.type
_entity_poly.pdbx_seq_one_letter_code
_entity_poly.pdbx_strand_id
1 'polypeptide(L)'
;MIKQFINFEWKQFFRSSYWQKSIGLNILMAFLALYFMLTFLALGISLFPILDDQFPDSDPLILLNGFLFYWFLADLLMRFFLQKLPVMNIKPLLVLPIKRRSILHYVLGKSAVSFFNFLPLFAVIPFGIMLMLEEYGTTTATVWMLTMVIFTLIINFLNIIIESRSAETELSFLPIVLIASGLFALNYFDVVSFSTLLANGINSIDANPIFILIPLAILGVVYYLNYAFLMKKLYVDGSLKAKTQTASTSDMTWTRRFGTIAPFLQLDLKLLWRNKRPRSSVFILIIGLAYGLFFYPNPVYQGLEWLYVFVGIFVTGIFIINFGQFIPAWDSGYYKLLMSQNIKYKEYLNSKYSLMVMSSIIMFVLSIPYVYFGWKILLVHFAAMVYNVGVNTYIILLAGSFNRKKIDLTQRAAFNYQGTGAVQWLVGFPLLFVPVGLFFAPYKFIGFEAGVAFLIILGAIGIVFHQKIMRFIVTKYLNSKYKMISAFEQDN
;
A
#
# COMPACT_ATOMS: atom_id res chain seq x y z
N MET A 1 -2.44 -11.66 32.99
CA MET A 1 -2.33 -12.14 31.60
C MET A 1 -2.35 -11.01 30.57
N ILE A 2 -3.43 -10.21 30.41
CA ILE A 2 -3.45 -9.09 29.44
C ILE A 2 -2.31 -8.09 29.65
N LYS A 3 -2.03 -7.71 30.91
CA LYS A 3 -0.88 -6.86 31.29
C LYS A 3 0.48 -7.45 30.86
N GLN A 4 0.65 -8.77 30.90
CA GLN A 4 1.88 -9.43 30.47
C GLN A 4 2.02 -9.42 28.95
N PHE A 5 0.92 -9.60 28.20
CA PHE A 5 0.95 -9.47 26.75
C PHE A 5 1.32 -8.05 26.31
N ILE A 6 0.73 -7.02 26.95
CA ILE A 6 1.11 -5.62 26.70
C ILE A 6 2.61 -5.40 26.98
N ASN A 7 3.15 -5.96 28.06
CA ASN A 7 4.59 -5.88 28.36
C ASN A 7 5.46 -6.56 27.30
N PHE A 8 5.06 -7.74 26.81
CA PHE A 8 5.77 -8.40 25.72
C PHE A 8 5.75 -7.59 24.43
N GLU A 9 4.66 -6.90 24.11
CA GLU A 9 4.60 -6.02 22.94
C GLU A 9 5.52 -4.81 23.08
N TRP A 10 5.52 -4.14 24.23
CA TRP A 10 6.45 -3.04 24.47
C TRP A 10 7.91 -3.49 24.34
N LYS A 11 8.23 -4.67 24.92
CA LYS A 11 9.56 -5.27 24.77
C LYS A 11 9.88 -5.62 23.32
N GLN A 12 8.92 -6.19 22.56
CA GLN A 12 9.10 -6.50 21.14
C GLN A 12 9.31 -5.23 20.31
N PHE A 13 8.53 -4.17 20.56
CA PHE A 13 8.63 -2.90 19.86
C PHE A 13 10.02 -2.26 20.05
N PHE A 14 10.47 -2.10 21.30
CA PHE A 14 11.77 -1.50 21.61
C PHE A 14 12.98 -2.36 21.24
N ARG A 15 12.83 -3.69 21.26
CA ARG A 15 13.89 -4.63 20.86
C ARG A 15 13.89 -4.95 19.37
N SER A 16 12.87 -4.50 18.63
CA SER A 16 12.83 -4.69 17.18
C SER A 16 14.03 -4.00 16.53
N SER A 17 14.66 -4.67 15.57
CA SER A 17 15.74 -4.08 14.78
C SER A 17 15.29 -2.82 14.03
N TYR A 18 13.97 -2.71 13.78
CA TYR A 18 13.32 -1.58 13.14
C TYR A 18 13.41 -0.30 13.98
N TRP A 19 13.08 -0.35 15.28
CA TRP A 19 13.17 0.83 16.14
C TRP A 19 14.61 1.32 16.29
N GLN A 20 15.57 0.38 16.34
CA GLN A 20 16.98 0.69 16.59
C GLN A 20 17.76 1.13 15.35
N LYS A 21 17.38 0.70 14.13
CA LYS A 21 18.19 0.94 12.90
C LYS A 21 17.64 2.02 11.96
N SER A 22 16.40 2.48 12.10
CA SER A 22 15.80 3.45 11.17
C SER A 22 15.19 4.69 11.83
N ILE A 23 16.03 5.49 12.48
CA ILE A 23 15.64 6.76 13.13
C ILE A 23 14.85 7.66 12.16
N GLY A 24 15.30 7.84 10.92
CA GLY A 24 14.60 8.68 9.94
C GLY A 24 13.19 8.18 9.58
N LEU A 25 12.98 6.87 9.55
CA LEU A 25 11.66 6.28 9.32
C LEU A 25 10.75 6.46 10.54
N ASN A 26 11.31 6.37 11.75
CA ASN A 26 10.57 6.64 12.98
C ASN A 26 10.14 8.12 13.07
N ILE A 27 11.02 9.06 12.71
CA ILE A 27 10.72 10.48 12.62
C ILE A 27 9.60 10.72 11.61
N LEU A 28 9.69 10.13 10.42
CA LEU A 28 8.64 10.26 9.39
C LEU A 28 7.29 9.73 9.87
N MET A 29 7.26 8.55 10.51
CA MET A 29 6.02 7.99 11.05
C MET A 29 5.42 8.85 12.16
N ALA A 30 6.24 9.38 13.07
CA ALA A 30 5.80 10.28 14.13
C ALA A 30 5.27 11.60 13.57
N PHE A 31 5.97 12.17 12.58
CA PHE A 31 5.55 13.37 11.87
C PHE A 31 4.20 13.16 11.16
N LEU A 32 4.04 12.06 10.40
CA LEU A 32 2.78 11.74 9.73
C LEU A 32 1.63 11.54 10.73
N ALA A 33 1.89 10.85 11.85
CA ALA A 33 0.89 10.68 12.90
C ALA A 33 0.47 12.03 13.50
N LEU A 34 1.43 12.90 13.83
CA LEU A 34 1.16 14.25 14.34
C LEU A 34 0.39 15.09 13.33
N TYR A 35 0.82 15.06 12.06
CA TYR A 35 0.15 15.76 10.96
C TYR A 35 -1.32 15.36 10.86
N PHE A 36 -1.63 14.06 10.84
CA PHE A 36 -3.03 13.60 10.79
C PHE A 36 -3.82 13.95 12.06
N MET A 37 -3.23 13.85 13.26
CA MET A 37 -3.89 14.26 14.50
C MET A 37 -4.25 15.76 14.47
N LEU A 38 -3.30 16.62 14.07
CA LEU A 38 -3.55 18.07 13.94
C LEU A 38 -4.59 18.37 12.85
N THR A 39 -4.54 17.66 11.72
CA THR A 39 -5.52 17.85 10.64
C THR A 39 -6.93 17.48 11.08
N PHE A 40 -7.11 16.35 11.79
CA PHE A 40 -8.42 15.94 12.33
C PHE A 40 -8.89 16.88 13.43
N LEU A 41 -7.98 17.37 14.29
CA LEU A 41 -8.29 18.36 15.30
C LEU A 41 -8.79 19.67 14.69
N ALA A 42 -8.06 20.20 13.70
CA ALA A 42 -8.46 21.39 12.96
C ALA A 42 -9.81 21.18 12.26
N LEU A 43 -10.01 20.01 11.66
CA LEU A 43 -11.27 19.63 11.02
C LEU A 43 -12.44 19.64 12.03
N GLY A 44 -12.28 19.02 13.20
CA GLY A 44 -13.32 18.97 14.23
C GLY A 44 -13.72 20.34 14.77
N ILE A 45 -12.73 21.24 14.98
CA ILE A 45 -12.98 22.61 15.47
C ILE A 45 -13.64 23.47 14.39
N SER A 46 -13.17 23.36 13.14
CA SER A 46 -13.64 24.21 12.04
C SER A 46 -14.96 23.75 11.41
N LEU A 47 -15.36 22.48 11.61
CA LEU A 47 -16.53 21.95 10.93
C LEU A 47 -17.81 22.72 11.27
N PHE A 48 -18.07 22.95 12.55
CA PHE A 48 -19.28 23.64 12.99
C PHE A 48 -19.40 25.05 12.40
N PRO A 49 -18.42 25.97 12.58
CA PRO A 49 -18.54 27.33 12.06
C PRO A 49 -18.59 27.36 10.52
N ILE A 50 -17.86 26.47 9.83
CA ILE A 50 -17.95 26.39 8.36
C ILE A 50 -19.35 26.02 7.90
N LEU A 51 -19.99 25.06 8.58
CA LEU A 51 -21.34 24.62 8.21
C LEU A 51 -22.38 25.69 8.50
N ASP A 52 -22.27 26.37 9.64
CA ASP A 52 -23.15 27.47 10.03
C ASP A 52 -23.03 28.67 9.07
N ASP A 53 -21.79 29.07 8.73
CA ASP A 53 -21.53 30.17 7.81
C ASP A 53 -21.99 29.89 6.36
N GLN A 54 -21.81 28.66 5.87
CA GLN A 54 -22.13 28.31 4.47
C GLN A 54 -23.60 27.91 4.27
N PHE A 55 -24.24 27.35 5.30
CA PHE A 55 -25.61 26.86 5.25
C PHE A 55 -26.43 27.39 6.44
N PRO A 56 -26.60 28.72 6.55
CA PRO A 56 -27.24 29.34 7.72
C PRO A 56 -28.70 28.93 7.94
N ASP A 57 -29.38 28.45 6.89
CA ASP A 57 -30.77 27.97 6.96
C ASP A 57 -30.89 26.50 7.39
N SER A 58 -29.78 25.81 7.64
CA SER A 58 -29.74 24.37 7.95
C SER A 58 -28.99 24.10 9.25
N ASP A 59 -29.53 23.19 10.07
CA ASP A 59 -28.86 22.76 11.30
C ASP A 59 -27.51 22.06 11.00
N PRO A 60 -26.36 22.60 11.47
CA PRO A 60 -25.04 22.02 11.26
C PRO A 60 -24.91 20.55 11.68
N LEU A 61 -25.58 20.12 12.75
CA LEU A 61 -25.54 18.73 13.22
C LEU A 61 -26.27 17.79 12.25
N ILE A 62 -27.46 18.18 11.81
CA ILE A 62 -28.27 17.39 10.85
C ILE A 62 -27.53 17.30 9.51
N LEU A 63 -26.94 18.40 9.06
CA LEU A 63 -26.18 18.45 7.82
C LEU A 63 -24.94 17.56 7.90
N LEU A 64 -24.19 17.61 9.02
CA LEU A 64 -23.06 16.70 9.24
C LEU A 64 -23.50 15.24 9.23
N ASN A 65 -24.63 14.91 9.85
CA ASN A 65 -25.15 13.54 9.88
C ASN A 65 -25.41 12.99 8.46
N GLY A 66 -25.73 13.86 7.48
CA GLY A 66 -25.80 13.52 6.05
C GLY A 66 -24.47 13.10 5.42
N PHE A 67 -23.34 13.66 5.89
CA PHE A 67 -22.00 13.35 5.38
C PHE A 67 -21.37 12.11 6.03
N LEU A 68 -21.90 11.63 7.15
CA LEU A 68 -21.32 10.50 7.89
C LEU A 68 -21.25 9.20 7.09
N PHE A 69 -22.14 9.00 6.10
CA PHE A 69 -22.06 7.84 5.22
C PHE A 69 -20.75 7.82 4.42
N TYR A 70 -20.39 8.96 3.83
CA TYR A 70 -19.13 9.10 3.09
C TYR A 70 -17.93 8.99 4.02
N TRP A 71 -18.02 9.56 5.23
CA TRP A 71 -16.99 9.44 6.24
C TRP A 71 -16.72 7.97 6.62
N PHE A 72 -17.76 7.21 6.96
CA PHE A 72 -17.63 5.81 7.34
C PHE A 72 -17.18 4.91 6.19
N LEU A 73 -17.62 5.20 4.95
CA LEU A 73 -17.18 4.49 3.76
C LEU A 73 -15.68 4.74 3.50
N ALA A 74 -15.24 6.00 3.61
CA ALA A 74 -13.84 6.37 3.50
C ALA A 74 -12.99 5.75 4.63
N ASP A 75 -13.48 5.78 5.88
CA ASP A 75 -12.81 5.16 7.02
C ASP A 75 -12.64 3.65 6.81
N LEU A 76 -13.67 2.94 6.34
CA LEU A 76 -13.59 1.52 6.01
C LEU A 76 -12.52 1.23 4.93
N LEU A 77 -12.52 2.00 3.84
CA LEU A 77 -11.54 1.86 2.77
C LEU A 77 -10.12 2.14 3.27
N MET A 78 -9.93 3.24 4.00
CA MET A 78 -8.63 3.63 4.54
C MET A 78 -8.10 2.59 5.52
N ARG A 79 -8.94 2.06 6.40
CA ARG A 79 -8.57 0.96 7.31
C ARG A 79 -8.20 -0.30 6.55
N PHE A 80 -8.96 -0.68 5.53
CA PHE A 80 -8.63 -1.87 4.75
C PHE A 80 -7.23 -1.78 4.13
N PHE A 81 -6.84 -0.60 3.63
CA PHE A 81 -5.53 -0.42 3.00
C PHE A 81 -4.39 -0.15 3.99
N LEU A 82 -4.64 0.57 5.07
CA LEU A 82 -3.58 1.07 5.97
C LEU A 82 -3.52 0.33 7.30
N GLN A 83 -4.65 -0.16 7.81
CA GLN A 83 -4.72 -0.84 9.09
C GLN A 83 -4.43 -2.34 8.90
N LYS A 84 -3.17 -2.73 9.16
CA LYS A 84 -2.84 -4.16 9.23
C LYS A 84 -3.56 -4.79 10.41
N LEU A 85 -4.13 -5.97 10.17
CA LEU A 85 -4.71 -6.80 11.21
C LEU A 85 -3.70 -6.96 12.37
N PRO A 86 -4.15 -6.87 13.64
CA PRO A 86 -3.35 -7.24 14.79
C PRO A 86 -3.24 -8.76 14.88
N VAL A 87 -2.84 -9.42 13.78
CA VAL A 87 -2.32 -10.78 13.82
C VAL A 87 -0.96 -10.63 14.47
N MET A 88 -0.94 -10.69 15.80
CA MET A 88 0.27 -11.14 16.46
C MET A 88 0.77 -12.39 15.74
N ASN A 89 2.06 -12.68 15.87
CA ASN A 89 2.53 -14.05 15.72
C ASN A 89 1.83 -14.88 16.83
N ILE A 90 0.57 -15.25 16.60
CA ILE A 90 -0.29 -16.05 17.47
C ILE A 90 0.32 -17.46 17.57
N LYS A 91 1.10 -17.87 16.56
CA LYS A 91 1.85 -19.14 16.51
C LYS A 91 2.68 -19.38 17.79
N PRO A 92 3.58 -18.47 18.22
CA PRO A 92 4.26 -18.57 19.51
C PRO A 92 3.35 -18.70 20.74
N LEU A 93 2.15 -18.11 20.73
CA LEU A 93 1.22 -18.20 21.85
C LEU A 93 0.40 -19.50 21.84
N LEU A 94 0.19 -20.09 20.66
CA LEU A 94 -0.55 -21.33 20.48
C LEU A 94 0.16 -22.56 21.06
N VAL A 95 1.48 -22.51 21.22
CA VAL A 95 2.28 -23.57 21.84
C VAL A 95 2.36 -23.44 23.37
N LEU A 96 1.92 -22.32 23.92
CA LEU A 96 1.89 -22.07 25.37
C LEU A 96 0.58 -22.59 25.96
N PRO A 97 0.54 -22.95 27.27
CA PRO A 97 -0.67 -23.42 27.96
C PRO A 97 -1.67 -22.28 28.25
N ILE A 98 -2.03 -21.51 27.23
CA ILE A 98 -2.95 -20.37 27.30
C ILE A 98 -4.24 -20.75 26.57
N LYS A 99 -5.39 -20.50 27.20
CA LYS A 99 -6.69 -20.73 26.58
C LYS A 99 -6.82 -19.88 25.31
N ARG A 100 -7.14 -20.51 24.18
CA ARG A 100 -7.32 -19.83 22.87
C ARG A 100 -8.31 -18.67 22.94
N ARG A 101 -9.37 -18.82 23.73
CA ARG A 101 -10.37 -17.76 23.99
C ARG A 101 -9.72 -16.48 24.53
N SER A 102 -8.78 -16.61 25.47
CA SER A 102 -8.06 -15.48 26.04
C SER A 102 -7.13 -14.79 25.04
N ILE A 103 -6.51 -15.57 24.14
CA ILE A 103 -5.69 -15.04 23.04
C ILE A 103 -6.57 -14.22 22.08
N LEU A 104 -7.75 -14.73 21.74
CA LEU A 104 -8.70 -14.05 20.86
C LEU A 104 -9.22 -12.74 21.44
N HIS A 105 -9.69 -12.74 22.70
CA HIS A 105 -10.14 -11.51 23.35
C HIS A 105 -9.02 -10.48 23.44
N TYR A 106 -7.79 -10.91 23.66
CA TYR A 106 -6.63 -10.02 23.63
C TYR A 106 -6.41 -9.41 22.24
N VAL A 107 -6.44 -10.22 21.17
CA VAL A 107 -6.28 -9.74 19.78
C VAL A 107 -7.39 -8.74 19.39
N LEU A 108 -8.64 -9.08 19.69
CA LEU A 108 -9.79 -8.20 19.40
C LEU A 108 -9.74 -6.92 20.25
N GLY A 109 -9.42 -7.03 21.54
CA GLY A 109 -9.25 -5.88 22.43
C GLY A 109 -8.12 -4.96 21.97
N LYS A 110 -6.99 -5.52 21.52
CA LYS A 110 -5.90 -4.75 20.93
C LYS A 110 -6.34 -3.97 19.69
N SER A 111 -7.17 -4.57 18.84
CA SER A 111 -7.69 -3.88 17.66
C SER A 111 -8.54 -2.66 18.02
N ALA A 112 -9.28 -2.73 19.13
CA ALA A 112 -10.10 -1.63 19.63
C ALA A 112 -9.26 -0.44 20.12
N VAL A 113 -8.03 -0.67 20.58
CA VAL A 113 -7.10 0.39 21.05
C VAL A 113 -6.08 0.76 19.96
N SER A 114 -6.41 0.57 18.68
CA SER A 114 -5.52 0.92 17.57
C SER A 114 -5.53 2.41 17.27
N PHE A 115 -4.43 2.95 16.73
CA PHE A 115 -4.33 4.36 16.31
C PHE A 115 -5.48 4.80 15.39
N PHE A 116 -5.92 3.92 14.50
CA PHE A 116 -7.05 4.19 13.59
C PHE A 116 -8.38 4.39 14.31
N ASN A 117 -8.58 3.87 15.53
CA ASN A 117 -9.79 4.14 16.31
C ASN A 117 -9.69 5.45 17.09
N PHE A 118 -8.49 5.88 17.44
CA PHE A 118 -8.27 7.18 18.09
C PHE A 118 -8.26 8.34 17.11
N LEU A 119 -7.81 8.14 15.87
CA LEU A 119 -7.68 9.20 14.88
C LEU A 119 -9.01 9.95 14.63
N PRO A 120 -10.16 9.30 14.39
CA PRO A 120 -11.45 9.98 14.25
C PRO A 120 -11.85 10.78 15.50
N LEU A 121 -11.42 10.38 16.70
CA LEU A 121 -11.76 11.09 17.94
C LEU A 121 -11.17 12.50 17.99
N PHE A 122 -10.06 12.74 17.28
CA PHE A 122 -9.52 14.10 17.13
C PHE A 122 -10.45 15.02 16.35
N ALA A 123 -11.36 14.51 15.52
CA ALA A 123 -12.40 15.32 14.89
C ALA A 123 -13.71 15.31 15.70
N VAL A 124 -14.13 14.13 16.17
CA VAL A 124 -15.40 13.92 16.88
C VAL A 124 -15.44 14.67 18.21
N ILE A 125 -14.38 14.62 19.02
CA ILE A 125 -14.39 15.26 20.35
C ILE A 125 -14.44 16.79 20.23
N PRO A 126 -13.59 17.46 19.43
CA PRO A 126 -13.70 18.91 19.27
C PRO A 126 -15.04 19.35 18.68
N PHE A 127 -15.59 18.63 17.70
CA PHE A 127 -16.92 18.94 17.17
C PHE A 127 -18.01 18.78 18.24
N GLY A 128 -17.96 17.69 19.03
CA GLY A 128 -18.89 17.49 20.15
C GLY A 128 -18.77 18.58 21.21
N ILE A 129 -17.58 19.13 21.46
CA ILE A 129 -17.40 20.29 22.33
C ILE A 129 -18.02 21.54 21.71
N MET A 130 -17.87 21.78 20.40
CA MET A 130 -18.51 22.90 19.72
C MET A 130 -20.04 22.83 19.84
N LEU A 131 -20.65 21.65 19.67
CA LEU A 131 -22.09 21.47 19.90
C LEU A 131 -22.51 21.90 21.33
N MET A 132 -21.68 21.63 22.34
CA MET A 132 -21.97 22.07 23.72
C MET A 132 -21.86 23.58 23.90
N LEU A 133 -20.93 24.23 23.18
CA LEU A 133 -20.76 25.68 23.22
C LEU A 133 -21.90 26.42 22.53
N GLU A 134 -22.45 25.82 21.47
CA GLU A 134 -23.52 26.38 20.62
C GLU A 134 -24.93 25.92 21.09
N GLU A 135 -25.07 25.61 22.38
CA GLU A 135 -26.35 25.35 23.06
C GLU A 135 -27.17 24.12 22.59
N TYR A 136 -26.60 23.16 21.85
CA TYR A 136 -27.28 21.90 21.44
C TYR A 136 -27.57 20.94 22.61
N GLY A 137 -27.08 21.25 23.81
CA GLY A 137 -27.24 20.45 25.01
C GLY A 137 -26.15 19.39 25.19
N THR A 138 -25.67 19.27 26.44
CA THR A 138 -24.60 18.33 26.82
C THR A 138 -24.97 16.87 26.58
N THR A 139 -26.25 16.51 26.73
CA THR A 139 -26.74 15.14 26.47
C THR A 139 -26.62 14.79 25.00
N THR A 140 -27.14 15.64 24.11
CA THR A 140 -27.10 15.46 22.65
C THR A 140 -25.67 15.30 22.16
N ALA A 141 -24.78 16.23 22.55
CA ALA A 141 -23.37 16.19 22.17
C ALA A 141 -22.67 14.91 22.66
N THR A 142 -22.93 14.48 23.90
CA THR A 142 -22.31 13.26 24.46
C THR A 142 -22.82 11.98 23.79
N VAL A 143 -24.13 11.90 23.53
CA VAL A 143 -24.77 10.77 22.84
C VAL A 143 -24.27 10.66 21.40
N TRP A 144 -24.14 11.80 20.71
CA TRP A 144 -23.58 11.87 19.37
C TRP A 144 -22.11 11.40 19.35
N MET A 145 -21.26 11.91 20.24
CA MET A 145 -19.86 11.46 20.37
C MET A 145 -19.75 9.96 20.64
N LEU A 146 -20.59 9.43 21.56
CA LEU A 146 -20.62 8.01 21.87
C LEU A 146 -21.06 7.17 20.66
N THR A 147 -22.04 7.66 19.90
CA THR A 147 -22.50 7.03 18.66
C THR A 147 -21.35 6.94 17.65
N MET A 148 -20.58 8.02 17.45
CA MET A 148 -19.41 8.01 16.57
C MET A 148 -18.33 7.00 17.01
N VAL A 149 -18.08 6.87 18.32
CA VAL A 149 -17.16 5.87 18.87
C VAL A 149 -17.64 4.45 18.55
N ILE A 150 -18.94 4.16 18.73
CA ILE A 150 -19.52 2.86 18.45
C ILE A 150 -19.38 2.52 16.96
N PHE A 151 -19.72 3.45 16.05
CA PHE A 151 -19.56 3.25 14.61
C PHE A 151 -18.09 3.01 14.22
N THR A 152 -17.16 3.77 14.79
CA THR A 152 -15.72 3.58 14.58
C THR A 152 -15.28 2.16 14.94
N LEU A 153 -15.79 1.62 16.05
CA LEU A 153 -15.51 0.24 16.47
C LEU A 153 -16.19 -0.80 15.57
N ILE A 154 -17.43 -0.55 15.12
CA ILE A 154 -18.12 -1.41 14.15
C ILE A 154 -17.28 -1.53 12.87
N ILE A 155 -16.83 -0.40 12.32
CA ILE A 155 -16.00 -0.36 11.11
C ILE A 155 -14.68 -1.09 11.33
N ASN A 156 -14.02 -0.90 12.48
CA ASN A 156 -12.81 -1.64 12.83
C ASN A 156 -13.03 -3.17 12.80
N PHE A 157 -14.10 -3.66 13.43
CA PHE A 157 -14.38 -5.09 13.46
C PHE A 157 -14.88 -5.63 12.11
N LEU A 158 -15.63 -4.85 11.34
CA LEU A 158 -15.99 -5.19 9.96
C LEU A 158 -14.74 -5.31 9.08
N ASN A 159 -13.81 -4.35 9.19
CA ASN A 159 -12.53 -4.40 8.48
C ASN A 159 -11.76 -5.69 8.80
N ILE A 160 -11.77 -6.15 10.06
CA ILE A 160 -11.11 -7.41 10.42
C ILE A 160 -11.72 -8.62 9.70
N ILE A 161 -13.06 -8.68 9.61
CA ILE A 161 -13.77 -9.75 8.88
C ILE A 161 -13.41 -9.69 7.40
N ILE A 162 -13.53 -8.51 6.80
CA ILE A 162 -13.28 -8.30 5.38
C ILE A 162 -11.84 -8.68 5.05
N GLU A 163 -10.86 -8.17 5.79
CA GLU A 163 -9.46 -8.47 5.53
C GLU A 163 -9.13 -9.95 5.76
N SER A 164 -9.69 -10.57 6.80
CA SER A 164 -9.42 -11.98 7.11
C SER A 164 -10.11 -12.99 6.17
N ARG A 165 -11.21 -12.61 5.51
CA ARG A 165 -11.85 -13.35 4.41
C ARG A 165 -11.10 -13.14 3.11
N SER A 166 -10.79 -11.87 2.86
CA SER A 166 -10.09 -11.45 1.67
C SER A 166 -8.68 -12.07 1.65
N ALA A 167 -8.03 -12.26 2.82
CA ALA A 167 -6.71 -12.89 3.12
C ALA A 167 -6.32 -14.09 2.23
N GLU A 168 -7.31 -14.88 1.80
CA GLU A 168 -7.11 -16.15 1.13
C GLU A 168 -6.89 -16.01 -0.38
N THR A 169 -7.27 -14.87 -0.97
CA THR A 169 -7.18 -14.59 -2.41
C THR A 169 -6.10 -13.56 -2.74
N GLU A 170 -5.64 -13.54 -3.99
CA GLU A 170 -4.58 -12.63 -4.46
C GLU A 170 -5.11 -11.24 -4.86
N LEU A 171 -6.39 -11.16 -5.25
CA LEU A 171 -7.11 -9.94 -5.62
C LEU A 171 -8.08 -9.50 -4.51
N SER A 172 -7.66 -9.69 -3.28
CA SER A 172 -8.46 -9.51 -2.07
C SER A 172 -8.97 -8.09 -1.84
N PHE A 173 -8.33 -7.10 -2.46
CA PHE A 173 -8.77 -5.71 -2.40
C PHE A 173 -9.89 -5.40 -3.40
N LEU A 174 -10.05 -6.18 -4.48
CA LEU A 174 -11.08 -5.92 -5.48
C LEU A 174 -12.51 -6.03 -4.91
N PRO A 175 -12.87 -7.06 -4.11
CA PRO A 175 -14.21 -7.14 -3.54
C PRO A 175 -14.58 -5.92 -2.70
N ILE A 176 -13.69 -5.44 -1.84
CA ILE A 176 -13.99 -4.28 -0.99
C ILE A 176 -14.04 -2.98 -1.81
N VAL A 177 -13.17 -2.83 -2.81
CA VAL A 177 -13.22 -1.67 -3.72
C VAL A 177 -14.51 -1.68 -4.53
N LEU A 178 -14.91 -2.82 -5.09
CA LEU A 178 -16.16 -2.96 -5.86
C LEU A 178 -17.40 -2.75 -5.00
N ILE A 179 -17.41 -3.27 -3.77
CA ILE A 179 -18.52 -3.04 -2.84
C ILE A 179 -18.59 -1.57 -2.46
N ALA A 180 -17.45 -0.95 -2.11
CA ALA A 180 -17.44 0.45 -1.71
C ALA A 180 -17.79 1.39 -2.88
N SER A 181 -17.25 1.15 -4.07
CA SER A 181 -17.60 1.92 -5.26
C SER A 181 -19.05 1.68 -5.69
N GLY A 182 -19.56 0.45 -5.53
CA GLY A 182 -20.96 0.12 -5.77
C GLY A 182 -21.91 0.83 -4.80
N LEU A 183 -21.61 0.82 -3.50
CA LEU A 183 -22.38 1.56 -2.49
C LEU A 183 -22.34 3.07 -2.74
N PHE A 184 -21.17 3.60 -3.09
CA PHE A 184 -21.01 5.00 -3.48
C PHE A 184 -21.85 5.33 -4.72
N ALA A 185 -21.80 4.50 -5.77
CA ALA A 185 -22.57 4.71 -7.00
C ALA A 185 -24.08 4.62 -6.75
N LEU A 186 -24.55 3.64 -5.97
CA LEU A 186 -25.96 3.51 -5.61
C LEU A 186 -26.49 4.74 -4.85
N ASN A 187 -25.65 5.32 -3.98
CA ASN A 187 -25.98 6.57 -3.29
C ASN A 187 -25.89 7.78 -4.22
N TYR A 188 -24.87 7.86 -5.07
CA TYR A 188 -24.61 9.00 -5.95
C TYR A 188 -25.65 9.11 -7.08
N PHE A 189 -26.14 7.98 -7.59
CA PHE A 189 -27.21 7.93 -8.59
C PHE A 189 -28.62 7.89 -7.98
N ASP A 190 -28.74 8.12 -6.66
CA ASP A 190 -30.00 8.11 -5.91
C ASP A 190 -30.85 6.84 -6.09
N VAL A 191 -30.22 5.71 -6.42
CA VAL A 191 -30.90 4.40 -6.49
C VAL A 191 -31.28 3.93 -5.07
N VAL A 192 -30.37 4.15 -4.12
CA VAL A 192 -30.61 3.96 -2.68
C VAL A 192 -29.91 5.08 -1.91
N SER A 193 -30.68 5.89 -1.19
CA SER A 193 -30.18 7.03 -0.42
C SER A 193 -29.57 6.60 0.92
N PHE A 194 -28.41 5.94 0.90
CA PHE A 194 -27.71 5.50 2.11
C PHE A 194 -27.32 6.64 3.04
N SER A 195 -26.98 7.81 2.50
CA SER A 195 -26.69 9.02 3.28
C SER A 195 -27.89 9.44 4.12
N THR A 196 -29.09 9.50 3.53
CA THR A 196 -30.30 9.90 4.24
C THR A 196 -30.76 8.84 5.23
N LEU A 197 -30.67 7.56 4.89
CA LEU A 197 -30.98 6.46 5.80
C LEU A 197 -30.11 6.50 7.06
N LEU A 198 -28.80 6.68 6.89
CA LEU A 198 -27.87 6.78 8.01
C LEU A 198 -28.12 8.05 8.83
N ALA A 199 -28.28 9.20 8.16
CA ALA A 199 -28.56 10.47 8.82
C ALA A 199 -29.83 10.39 9.67
N ASN A 200 -30.92 9.85 9.12
CA ASN A 200 -32.18 9.65 9.84
C ASN A 200 -32.01 8.72 11.04
N GLY A 201 -31.21 7.66 10.90
CA GLY A 201 -30.89 6.76 12.01
C GLY A 201 -30.16 7.47 13.16
N ILE A 202 -29.19 8.33 12.84
CA ILE A 202 -28.41 9.08 13.84
C ILE A 202 -29.25 10.20 14.46
N ASN A 203 -29.97 10.97 13.65
CA ASN A 203 -30.91 12.00 14.12
C ASN A 203 -31.97 11.38 15.05
N SER A 204 -32.42 10.14 14.79
CA SER A 204 -33.34 9.43 15.69
C SER A 204 -32.70 9.12 17.04
N ILE A 205 -31.41 8.78 17.08
CA ILE A 205 -30.66 8.56 18.32
C ILE A 205 -30.52 9.88 19.09
N ASP A 206 -30.27 10.99 18.40
CA ASP A 206 -30.19 12.31 19.02
C ASP A 206 -31.54 12.73 19.61
N ALA A 207 -32.65 12.45 18.91
CA ALA A 207 -34.00 12.70 19.39
C ALA A 207 -34.42 11.78 20.55
N ASN A 208 -34.00 10.51 20.53
CA ASN A 208 -34.24 9.56 21.60
C ASN A 208 -32.98 8.70 21.87
N PRO A 209 -32.18 9.08 22.89
CA PRO A 209 -30.91 8.42 23.20
C PRO A 209 -30.98 6.91 23.42
N ILE A 210 -32.16 6.35 23.75
CA ILE A 210 -32.30 4.90 23.94
C ILE A 210 -32.00 4.11 22.67
N PHE A 211 -32.17 4.72 21.49
CA PHE A 211 -31.87 4.07 20.22
C PHE A 211 -30.39 3.80 20.00
N ILE A 212 -29.49 4.36 20.81
CA ILE A 212 -28.06 4.00 20.81
C ILE A 212 -27.82 2.51 21.12
N LEU A 213 -28.78 1.84 21.76
CA LEU A 213 -28.73 0.39 21.98
C LEU A 213 -28.71 -0.41 20.66
N ILE A 214 -29.22 0.14 19.57
CA ILE A 214 -29.22 -0.50 18.24
C ILE A 214 -27.79 -0.62 17.69
N PRO A 215 -27.01 0.47 17.49
CA PRO A 215 -25.62 0.35 17.05
C PRO A 215 -24.76 -0.40 18.08
N LEU A 216 -25.06 -0.31 19.38
CA LEU A 216 -24.36 -1.10 20.39
C LEU A 216 -24.61 -2.62 20.22
N ALA A 217 -25.84 -3.03 19.90
CA ALA A 217 -26.17 -4.41 19.60
C ALA A 217 -25.45 -4.89 18.32
N ILE A 218 -25.42 -4.05 17.27
CA ILE A 218 -24.67 -4.33 16.03
C ILE A 218 -23.19 -4.54 16.36
N LEU A 219 -22.58 -3.68 17.18
CA LEU A 219 -21.20 -3.84 17.63
C LEU A 219 -20.97 -5.18 18.32
N GLY A 220 -21.87 -5.59 19.22
CA GLY A 220 -21.83 -6.89 19.89
C GLY A 220 -21.90 -8.07 18.91
N VAL A 221 -22.79 -8.00 17.92
CA VAL A 221 -22.91 -9.02 16.86
C VAL A 221 -21.64 -9.12 16.03
N VAL A 222 -21.12 -7.99 15.52
CA VAL A 222 -19.92 -7.97 14.69
C VAL A 222 -18.70 -8.45 15.49
N TYR A 223 -18.59 -8.11 16.77
CA TYR A 223 -17.58 -8.64 17.68
C TYR A 223 -17.68 -10.17 17.81
N TYR A 224 -18.89 -10.69 18.04
CA TYR A 224 -19.12 -12.13 18.16
C TYR A 224 -18.79 -12.87 16.85
N LEU A 225 -19.19 -12.33 15.70
CA LEU A 225 -18.86 -12.90 14.39
C LEU A 225 -17.35 -12.98 14.17
N ASN A 226 -16.61 -11.93 14.53
CA ASN A 226 -15.15 -11.94 14.51
C ASN A 226 -14.56 -13.04 15.39
N TYR A 227 -15.03 -13.11 16.64
CA TYR A 227 -14.58 -14.11 17.60
C TYR A 227 -14.83 -15.54 17.09
N ALA A 228 -16.05 -15.83 16.64
CA ALA A 228 -16.45 -17.13 16.11
C ALA A 228 -15.64 -17.51 14.86
N PHE A 229 -15.39 -16.54 13.97
CA PHE A 229 -14.59 -16.74 12.77
C PHE A 229 -13.13 -17.06 13.08
N LEU A 230 -12.49 -16.25 13.94
CA LEU A 230 -11.08 -16.45 14.30
C LEU A 230 -10.87 -17.73 15.12
N MET A 231 -11.81 -18.10 15.99
CA MET A 231 -11.74 -19.34 16.78
C MET A 231 -11.63 -20.59 15.90
N LYS A 232 -12.29 -20.61 14.73
CA LYS A 232 -12.18 -21.71 13.75
C LYS A 232 -10.82 -21.76 13.06
N LYS A 233 -10.09 -20.65 12.98
CA LYS A 233 -8.78 -20.53 12.31
C LYS A 233 -7.57 -20.76 13.23
N LEU A 234 -7.73 -20.67 14.55
CA LEU A 234 -6.66 -20.91 15.55
C LEU A 234 -6.42 -22.41 15.81
N TYR A 235 -6.11 -23.19 14.78
CA TYR A 235 -5.60 -24.56 14.91
C TYR A 235 -4.20 -24.64 14.30
N VAL A 236 -3.26 -25.22 15.05
CA VAL A 236 -1.90 -25.48 14.57
C VAL A 236 -1.94 -26.30 13.26
N ASP A 237 -2.86 -27.28 13.21
CA ASP A 237 -3.05 -28.18 12.08
C ASP A 237 -3.68 -27.52 10.84
N GLY A 238 -4.40 -26.39 11.01
CA GLY A 238 -4.94 -25.62 9.89
C GLY A 238 -3.85 -25.01 9.01
N SER A 239 -2.65 -24.80 9.56
CA SER A 239 -1.46 -24.36 8.83
C SER A 239 -0.61 -25.51 8.25
N LEU A 240 -0.88 -26.75 8.68
CA LEU A 240 -0.21 -27.99 8.25
C LEU A 240 -0.95 -28.75 7.15
N LYS A 241 -2.18 -28.34 6.79
CA LYS A 241 -2.80 -28.77 5.53
C LYS A 241 -1.99 -28.18 4.37
N ALA A 242 -0.91 -28.87 4.01
CA ALA A 242 -0.24 -28.68 2.73
C ALA A 242 -1.33 -28.77 1.66
N LYS A 243 -1.71 -27.64 1.08
CA LYS A 243 -2.47 -27.66 -0.16
C LYS A 243 -1.61 -28.47 -1.12
N THR A 244 -2.05 -29.68 -1.45
CA THR A 244 -1.49 -30.51 -2.51
C THR A 244 -1.76 -29.79 -3.83
N GLN A 245 -0.98 -28.75 -4.11
CA GLN A 245 -0.90 -28.19 -5.44
C GLN A 245 -0.08 -29.16 -6.26
N THR A 246 -0.74 -29.84 -7.20
CA THR A 246 -0.08 -30.51 -8.32
C THR A 246 0.86 -29.50 -8.97
N ALA A 247 2.17 -29.69 -8.79
CA ALA A 247 3.17 -28.81 -9.35
C ALA A 247 3.16 -28.95 -10.87
N SER A 248 2.47 -28.04 -11.56
CA SER A 248 2.60 -27.91 -13.01
C SER A 248 3.97 -27.33 -13.31
N THR A 249 4.93 -28.19 -13.66
CA THR A 249 6.24 -27.76 -14.13
C THR A 249 6.12 -27.26 -15.56
N SER A 250 5.99 -25.95 -15.73
CA SER A 250 6.25 -25.33 -17.04
C SER A 250 7.76 -25.38 -17.28
N ASP A 251 8.19 -26.22 -18.23
CA ASP A 251 9.55 -26.18 -18.74
C ASP A 251 9.72 -24.90 -19.55
N MET A 252 10.29 -23.86 -18.94
CA MET A 252 10.53 -22.56 -19.55
C MET A 252 11.72 -22.62 -20.52
N THR A 253 11.70 -23.58 -21.44
CA THR A 253 12.77 -23.88 -22.40
C THR A 253 13.14 -22.68 -23.26
N TRP A 254 12.17 -21.79 -23.55
CA TRP A 254 12.40 -20.55 -24.29
C TRP A 254 13.43 -19.63 -23.64
N THR A 255 13.66 -19.70 -22.33
CA THR A 255 14.65 -18.83 -21.66
C THR A 255 16.09 -19.29 -21.90
N ARG A 256 16.32 -20.50 -22.43
CA ARG A 256 17.67 -21.00 -22.74
C ARG A 256 18.41 -20.11 -23.74
N ARG A 257 17.68 -19.35 -24.57
CA ARG A 257 18.25 -18.34 -25.50
C ARG A 257 19.03 -17.22 -24.82
N PHE A 258 18.85 -17.02 -23.51
CA PHE A 258 19.58 -16.00 -22.74
C PHE A 258 20.92 -16.52 -22.17
N GLY A 259 21.35 -17.74 -22.51
CA GLY A 259 22.68 -18.25 -22.14
C GLY A 259 22.88 -18.35 -20.63
N THR A 260 24.00 -17.84 -20.12
CA THR A 260 24.41 -18.06 -18.71
C THR A 260 23.52 -17.37 -17.68
N ILE A 261 22.69 -16.39 -18.09
CA ILE A 261 21.70 -15.76 -17.19
C ILE A 261 20.38 -16.53 -17.12
N ALA A 262 20.14 -17.49 -18.01
CA ALA A 262 18.87 -18.21 -18.12
C ALA A 262 18.41 -18.88 -16.81
N PRO A 263 19.27 -19.54 -16.01
CA PRO A 263 18.85 -20.15 -14.75
C PRO A 263 18.27 -19.14 -13.76
N PHE A 264 18.89 -17.95 -13.65
CA PHE A 264 18.39 -16.87 -12.79
C PHE A 264 17.08 -16.30 -13.32
N LEU A 265 16.96 -16.14 -14.64
CA LEU A 265 15.73 -15.63 -15.24
C LEU A 265 14.56 -16.60 -15.02
N GLN A 266 14.80 -17.92 -15.11
CA GLN A 266 13.79 -18.92 -14.78
C GLN A 266 13.40 -18.88 -13.31
N LEU A 267 14.36 -18.68 -12.40
CA LEU A 267 14.06 -18.52 -10.98
C LEU A 267 13.18 -17.30 -10.74
N ASP A 268 13.49 -16.16 -11.37
CA ASP A 268 12.68 -14.95 -11.28
C ASP A 268 11.27 -15.11 -11.83
N LEU A 269 11.13 -15.74 -13.00
CA LEU A 269 9.81 -15.98 -13.59
C LEU A 269 8.99 -16.98 -12.76
N LYS A 270 9.63 -18.05 -12.25
CA LYS A 270 8.99 -18.97 -11.30
C LYS A 270 8.63 -18.26 -10.00
N LEU A 271 9.44 -17.31 -9.55
CA LEU A 271 9.17 -16.52 -8.36
C LEU A 271 7.91 -15.65 -8.55
N LEU A 272 7.80 -14.98 -9.70
CA LEU A 272 6.62 -14.21 -10.13
C LEU A 272 5.38 -15.10 -10.25
N TRP A 273 5.49 -16.30 -10.82
CA TRP A 273 4.31 -17.15 -11.04
C TRP A 273 3.89 -17.94 -9.81
N ARG A 274 4.82 -18.40 -8.96
CA ARG A 274 4.52 -19.34 -7.86
C ARG A 274 4.13 -18.63 -6.56
N ASN A 275 4.66 -17.45 -6.28
CA ASN A 275 4.51 -16.80 -4.98
C ASN A 275 3.49 -15.66 -5.04
N LYS A 276 2.57 -15.63 -4.07
CA LYS A 276 1.48 -14.65 -3.97
C LYS A 276 1.98 -13.21 -4.09
N ARG A 277 3.06 -12.88 -3.39
CA ARG A 277 3.62 -11.52 -3.35
C ARG A 277 4.17 -11.07 -4.69
N PRO A 278 5.23 -11.69 -5.26
CA PRO A 278 5.71 -11.37 -6.60
C PRO A 278 4.63 -11.39 -7.69
N ARG A 279 3.67 -12.33 -7.64
CA ARG A 279 2.60 -12.43 -8.64
C ARG A 279 1.75 -11.16 -8.73
N SER A 280 1.46 -10.52 -7.60
CA SER A 280 0.74 -9.24 -7.59
C SER A 280 1.50 -8.09 -8.29
N SER A 281 2.84 -8.19 -8.44
CA SER A 281 3.63 -7.24 -9.25
C SER A 281 3.37 -7.38 -10.75
N VAL A 282 2.80 -8.50 -11.20
CA VAL A 282 2.33 -8.66 -12.60
C VAL A 282 0.99 -7.98 -12.78
N PHE A 283 0.05 -8.13 -11.84
CA PHE A 283 -1.25 -7.46 -11.91
C PHE A 283 -1.14 -5.93 -11.83
N ILE A 284 -0.16 -5.42 -11.07
CA ILE A 284 0.09 -3.97 -11.00
C ILE A 284 0.52 -3.40 -12.36
N LEU A 285 1.04 -4.23 -13.28
CA LEU A 285 1.31 -3.80 -14.66
C LEU A 285 0.03 -3.44 -15.39
N ILE A 286 -1.05 -4.20 -15.19
CA ILE A 286 -2.34 -3.95 -15.85
C ILE A 286 -2.95 -2.66 -15.32
N ILE A 287 -2.96 -2.48 -13.99
CA ILE A 287 -3.43 -1.24 -13.35
C ILE A 287 -2.54 -0.07 -13.76
N GLY A 288 -1.22 -0.27 -13.77
CA GLY A 288 -0.25 0.72 -14.19
C GLY A 288 -0.41 1.11 -15.66
N LEU A 289 -0.77 0.16 -16.52
CA LEU A 289 -1.10 0.43 -17.92
C LEU A 289 -2.31 1.35 -18.00
N ALA A 290 -3.40 1.06 -17.26
CA ALA A 290 -4.63 1.85 -17.24
C ALA A 290 -4.47 3.24 -16.59
N TYR A 291 -3.39 3.48 -15.85
CA TYR A 291 -3.15 4.73 -15.12
C TYR A 291 -3.16 5.98 -16.02
N GLY A 292 -2.70 5.86 -17.27
CA GLY A 292 -2.75 6.98 -18.23
C GLY A 292 -4.16 7.45 -18.56
N LEU A 293 -5.17 6.58 -18.50
CA LEU A 293 -6.58 6.92 -18.76
C LEU A 293 -7.17 7.87 -17.71
N PHE A 294 -6.55 8.00 -16.54
CA PHE A 294 -6.97 9.02 -15.57
C PHE A 294 -6.56 10.43 -16.00
N PHE A 295 -5.45 10.56 -16.73
CA PHE A 295 -4.85 11.85 -17.06
C PHE A 295 -5.21 12.31 -18.47
N TYR A 296 -5.00 11.48 -19.48
CA TYR A 296 -5.10 11.91 -20.88
C TYR A 296 -6.48 12.40 -21.33
N PRO A 297 -7.60 11.80 -20.88
CA PRO A 297 -8.94 12.29 -21.24
C PRO A 297 -9.34 13.59 -20.52
N ASN A 298 -8.72 13.90 -19.38
CA ASN A 298 -9.19 14.99 -18.52
C ASN A 298 -8.71 16.36 -19.06
N PRO A 299 -9.62 17.30 -19.37
CA PRO A 299 -9.27 18.59 -19.95
C PRO A 299 -8.36 19.44 -19.05
N VAL A 300 -8.42 19.26 -17.72
CA VAL A 300 -7.55 19.96 -16.76
C VAL A 300 -6.08 19.63 -16.97
N TYR A 301 -5.79 18.43 -17.46
CA TYR A 301 -4.43 17.92 -17.66
C TYR A 301 -3.95 18.01 -19.11
N GLN A 302 -4.82 18.43 -20.03
CA GLN A 302 -4.46 18.63 -21.42
C GLN A 302 -3.48 19.81 -21.54
N GLY A 303 -2.41 19.63 -22.32
CA GLY A 303 -1.36 20.64 -22.50
C GLY A 303 -0.30 20.69 -21.38
N LEU A 304 -0.46 19.94 -20.27
CA LEU A 304 0.57 19.81 -19.25
C LEU A 304 1.63 18.78 -19.68
N GLU A 305 2.51 19.16 -20.60
CA GLU A 305 3.47 18.22 -21.22
C GLU A 305 4.44 17.55 -20.22
N TRP A 306 4.77 18.23 -19.11
CA TRP A 306 5.55 17.63 -18.02
C TRP A 306 4.85 16.44 -17.36
N LEU A 307 3.52 16.44 -17.34
CA LEU A 307 2.71 15.35 -16.80
C LEU A 307 2.74 14.13 -17.73
N TYR A 308 2.85 14.34 -19.05
CA TYR A 308 3.00 13.25 -20.00
C TYR A 308 4.29 12.47 -19.74
N VAL A 309 5.37 13.15 -19.37
CA VAL A 309 6.64 12.53 -18.99
C VAL A 309 6.50 11.73 -17.72
N PHE A 310 5.85 12.29 -16.69
CA PHE A 310 5.57 11.57 -15.45
C PHE A 310 4.79 10.28 -15.72
N VAL A 311 3.69 10.36 -16.47
CA VAL A 311 2.85 9.20 -16.81
C VAL A 311 3.63 8.21 -17.67
N GLY A 312 4.38 8.66 -18.68
CA GLY A 312 5.19 7.80 -19.55
C GLY A 312 6.25 7.02 -18.77
N ILE A 313 6.97 7.69 -17.86
CA ILE A 313 7.98 7.08 -16.98
C ILE A 313 7.33 6.06 -16.05
N PHE A 314 6.18 6.40 -15.47
CA PHE A 314 5.42 5.50 -14.60
C PHE A 314 4.92 4.27 -15.38
N VAL A 315 4.19 4.45 -16.47
CA VAL A 315 3.57 3.37 -17.25
C VAL A 315 4.64 2.40 -17.78
N THR A 316 5.69 2.92 -18.42
CA THR A 316 6.76 2.08 -18.98
C THR A 316 7.69 1.51 -17.90
N GLY A 317 7.78 2.15 -16.73
CA GLY A 317 8.68 1.79 -15.63
C GLY A 317 7.98 1.11 -14.44
N ILE A 318 6.68 0.82 -14.52
CA ILE A 318 5.91 0.38 -13.34
C ILE A 318 6.45 -0.93 -12.75
N PHE A 319 6.92 -1.84 -13.60
CA PHE A 319 7.58 -3.07 -13.16
C PHE A 319 8.91 -2.78 -12.46
N ILE A 320 9.72 -1.90 -13.02
CA ILE A 320 11.01 -1.48 -12.46
C ILE A 320 10.78 -0.91 -11.05
N ILE A 321 9.83 0.01 -10.89
CA ILE A 321 9.53 0.66 -9.62
C ILE A 321 9.00 -0.36 -8.59
N ASN A 322 8.09 -1.25 -8.99
CA ASN A 322 7.45 -2.16 -8.04
C ASN A 322 8.28 -3.41 -7.72
N PHE A 323 8.81 -4.08 -8.73
CA PHE A 323 9.59 -5.30 -8.56
C PHE A 323 11.06 -5.00 -8.31
N GLY A 324 11.65 -4.06 -9.06
CA GLY A 324 13.08 -3.76 -9.03
C GLY A 324 13.56 -3.23 -7.68
N GLN A 325 12.77 -2.39 -6.99
CA GLN A 325 13.12 -1.81 -5.68
C GLN A 325 13.42 -2.86 -4.58
N PHE A 326 12.93 -4.09 -4.76
CA PHE A 326 13.07 -5.18 -3.81
C PHE A 326 14.14 -6.21 -4.24
N ILE A 327 14.96 -5.92 -5.24
CA ILE A 327 16.11 -6.75 -5.59
C ILE A 327 17.27 -6.42 -4.63
N PRO A 328 17.96 -7.39 -4.01
CA PRO A 328 17.80 -8.85 -4.08
C PRO A 328 16.92 -9.43 -2.96
N ALA A 329 16.16 -8.61 -2.23
CA ALA A 329 15.31 -9.05 -1.13
C ALA A 329 14.25 -10.10 -1.54
N TRP A 330 13.83 -10.16 -2.80
CA TRP A 330 13.03 -11.27 -3.34
C TRP A 330 13.67 -12.65 -3.14
N ASP A 331 14.99 -12.71 -3.22
CA ASP A 331 15.78 -13.93 -3.10
C ASP A 331 16.23 -14.18 -1.64
N SER A 332 15.82 -13.32 -0.69
CA SER A 332 16.32 -13.31 0.70
C SER A 332 16.24 -14.67 1.42
N GLY A 333 15.21 -15.49 1.15
CA GLY A 333 15.04 -16.80 1.78
C GLY A 333 16.10 -17.84 1.44
N TYR A 334 16.73 -17.75 0.26
CA TYR A 334 17.79 -18.68 -0.19
C TYR A 334 19.07 -17.93 -0.59
N TYR A 335 19.16 -16.65 -0.26
CA TYR A 335 20.25 -15.78 -0.69
C TYR A 335 21.62 -16.29 -0.24
N LYS A 336 21.71 -16.82 0.99
CA LYS A 336 22.95 -17.42 1.52
C LYS A 336 23.44 -18.59 0.67
N LEU A 337 22.52 -19.47 0.25
CA LEU A 337 22.83 -20.59 -0.64
C LEU A 337 23.30 -20.09 -2.00
N LEU A 338 22.58 -19.13 -2.59
CA LEU A 338 22.95 -18.54 -3.88
C LEU A 338 24.35 -17.93 -3.82
N MET A 339 24.68 -17.27 -2.71
CA MET A 339 25.98 -16.62 -2.49
C MET A 339 27.13 -17.54 -2.11
N SER A 340 26.86 -18.82 -1.78
CA SER A 340 27.88 -19.84 -1.55
C SER A 340 28.19 -20.69 -2.79
N GLN A 341 27.33 -20.65 -3.81
CA GLN A 341 27.59 -21.33 -5.08
C GLN A 341 28.68 -20.63 -5.89
N ASN A 342 29.35 -21.40 -6.76
CA ASN A 342 30.32 -20.87 -7.71
C ASN A 342 29.62 -20.20 -8.92
N ILE A 343 28.89 -19.12 -8.65
CA ILE A 343 28.17 -18.34 -9.65
C ILE A 343 28.73 -16.92 -9.75
N LYS A 344 28.78 -16.38 -10.98
CA LYS A 344 29.23 -15.01 -11.17
C LYS A 344 28.11 -14.05 -10.79
N TYR A 345 28.40 -13.16 -9.85
CA TYR A 345 27.45 -12.11 -9.42
C TYR A 345 26.95 -11.25 -10.59
N LYS A 346 27.82 -11.04 -11.59
CA LYS A 346 27.47 -10.34 -12.84
C LYS A 346 26.30 -11.01 -13.57
N GLU A 347 26.25 -12.34 -13.62
CA GLU A 347 25.19 -13.08 -14.33
C GLU A 347 23.87 -12.98 -13.59
N TYR A 348 23.90 -13.08 -12.26
CA TYR A 348 22.74 -12.83 -11.41
C TYR A 348 22.15 -11.43 -11.66
N LEU A 349 22.96 -10.37 -11.63
CA LEU A 349 22.47 -9.01 -11.85
C LEU A 349 22.05 -8.73 -13.30
N ASN A 350 22.73 -9.32 -14.28
CA ASN A 350 22.34 -9.21 -15.69
C ASN A 350 20.98 -9.86 -15.95
N SER A 351 20.64 -10.95 -15.25
CA SER A 351 19.29 -11.53 -15.29
C SER A 351 18.23 -10.53 -14.84
N LYS A 352 18.47 -9.88 -13.69
CA LYS A 352 17.57 -8.85 -13.15
C LYS A 352 17.41 -7.67 -14.09
N TYR A 353 18.53 -7.18 -14.65
CA TYR A 353 18.53 -6.13 -15.66
C TYR A 353 17.67 -6.53 -16.87
N SER A 354 17.91 -7.72 -17.43
CA SER A 354 17.19 -8.20 -18.61
C SER A 354 15.68 -8.32 -18.39
N LEU A 355 15.26 -8.79 -17.22
CA LEU A 355 13.84 -8.86 -16.85
C LEU A 355 13.19 -7.47 -16.81
N MET A 356 13.89 -6.48 -16.23
CA MET A 356 13.43 -5.10 -16.15
C MET A 356 13.39 -4.39 -17.52
N VAL A 357 14.38 -4.63 -18.37
CA VAL A 357 14.37 -4.10 -19.74
C VAL A 357 13.23 -4.69 -20.56
N MET A 358 13.06 -6.01 -20.53
CA MET A 358 11.99 -6.69 -21.27
C MET A 358 10.61 -6.22 -20.84
N SER A 359 10.38 -6.07 -19.52
CA SER A 359 9.11 -5.52 -19.03
C SER A 359 8.86 -4.08 -19.50
N SER A 360 9.86 -3.22 -19.52
CA SER A 360 9.70 -1.83 -19.99
C SER A 360 9.36 -1.75 -21.47
N ILE A 361 9.98 -2.59 -22.29
CA ILE A 361 9.68 -2.69 -23.73
C ILE A 361 8.25 -3.19 -23.94
N ILE A 362 7.83 -4.23 -23.23
CA ILE A 362 6.45 -4.76 -23.30
C ILE A 362 5.45 -3.68 -22.88
N MET A 363 5.70 -2.97 -21.77
CA MET A 363 4.82 -1.91 -21.29
C MET A 363 4.73 -0.75 -22.28
N PHE A 364 5.83 -0.38 -22.94
CA PHE A 364 5.80 0.60 -24.03
C PHE A 364 4.90 0.15 -25.18
N VAL A 365 5.08 -1.08 -25.68
CA VAL A 365 4.28 -1.64 -26.77
C VAL A 365 2.79 -1.66 -26.40
N LEU A 366 2.45 -2.10 -25.20
CA LEU A 366 1.08 -2.11 -24.69
C LEU A 366 0.50 -0.71 -24.49
N SER A 367 1.35 0.30 -24.31
CA SER A 367 0.94 1.70 -24.13
C SER A 367 0.75 2.46 -25.45
N ILE A 368 1.11 1.88 -26.61
CA ILE A 368 0.93 2.49 -27.93
C ILE A 368 -0.49 3.02 -28.17
N PRO A 369 -1.59 2.33 -27.76
CA PRO A 369 -2.95 2.84 -27.95
C PRO A 369 -3.19 4.25 -27.38
N TYR A 370 -2.39 4.72 -26.43
CA TYR A 370 -2.46 6.10 -25.94
C TYR A 370 -2.18 7.17 -27.00
N VAL A 371 -1.61 6.79 -28.15
CA VAL A 371 -1.48 7.67 -29.32
C VAL A 371 -2.82 8.29 -29.75
N TYR A 372 -3.95 7.65 -29.43
CA TYR A 372 -5.29 8.19 -29.64
C TYR A 372 -5.49 9.59 -29.02
N PHE A 373 -4.85 9.85 -27.87
CA PHE A 373 -4.93 11.15 -27.18
C PHE A 373 -3.89 12.16 -27.67
N GLY A 374 -3.01 11.77 -28.60
CA GLY A 374 -2.02 12.65 -29.22
C GLY A 374 -0.69 11.96 -29.49
N TRP A 375 -0.06 12.31 -30.61
CA TRP A 375 1.25 11.75 -31.02
C TRP A 375 2.38 12.07 -30.03
N LYS A 376 2.29 13.23 -29.34
CA LYS A 376 3.25 13.64 -28.30
C LYS A 376 3.34 12.62 -27.17
N ILE A 377 2.23 11.97 -26.82
CA ILE A 377 2.18 10.96 -25.76
C ILE A 377 2.98 9.72 -26.18
N LEU A 378 2.81 9.25 -27.41
CA LEU A 378 3.58 8.11 -27.93
C LEU A 378 5.08 8.39 -27.92
N LEU A 379 5.49 9.57 -28.38
CA LEU A 379 6.89 9.98 -28.43
C LEU A 379 7.49 10.10 -27.01
N VAL A 380 6.74 10.62 -26.05
CA VAL A 380 7.14 10.66 -24.63
C VAL A 380 7.22 9.28 -24.02
N HIS A 381 6.28 8.37 -24.33
CA HIS A 381 6.32 6.98 -23.86
C HIS A 381 7.56 6.25 -24.38
N PHE A 382 7.94 6.49 -25.64
CA PHE A 382 9.15 5.94 -26.22
C PHE A 382 10.39 6.46 -25.48
N ALA A 383 10.49 7.77 -25.27
CA ALA A 383 11.58 8.39 -24.54
C ALA A 383 11.67 7.92 -23.09
N ALA A 384 10.52 7.81 -22.43
CA ALA A 384 10.41 7.30 -21.08
C ALA A 384 10.87 5.84 -20.99
N MET A 385 10.52 4.99 -21.96
CA MET A 385 11.01 3.61 -22.04
C MET A 385 12.53 3.56 -22.19
N VAL A 386 13.10 4.36 -23.10
CA VAL A 386 14.55 4.45 -23.31
C VAL A 386 15.26 4.92 -22.04
N TYR A 387 14.73 5.95 -21.38
CA TYR A 387 15.23 6.44 -20.10
C TYR A 387 15.10 5.39 -18.99
N ASN A 388 13.99 4.66 -18.94
CA ASN A 388 13.76 3.61 -17.94
C ASN A 388 14.79 2.47 -18.08
N VAL A 389 15.03 2.01 -19.31
CA VAL A 389 16.02 0.98 -19.65
C VAL A 389 17.45 1.46 -19.40
N GLY A 390 17.75 2.70 -19.77
CA GLY A 390 19.09 3.26 -19.78
C GLY A 390 19.53 3.94 -18.48
N VAL A 391 18.61 4.35 -17.61
CA VAL A 391 18.93 5.09 -16.39
C VAL A 391 18.27 4.45 -15.17
N ASN A 392 16.93 4.40 -15.13
CA ASN A 392 16.20 3.96 -13.93
C ASN A 392 16.52 2.53 -13.53
N THR A 393 16.68 1.62 -14.49
CA THR A 393 17.07 0.22 -14.23
C THR A 393 18.41 0.13 -13.48
N TYR A 394 19.41 0.93 -13.86
CA TYR A 394 20.71 0.93 -13.19
C TYR A 394 20.66 1.58 -11.81
N ILE A 395 19.92 2.68 -11.66
CA ILE A 395 19.71 3.33 -10.37
C ILE A 395 19.09 2.34 -9.38
N ILE A 396 18.08 1.58 -9.81
CA ILE A 396 17.43 0.56 -8.97
C ILE A 396 18.36 -0.59 -8.63
N LEU A 397 19.15 -1.09 -9.57
CA LEU A 397 20.12 -2.14 -9.27
C LEU A 397 21.17 -1.63 -8.27
N LEU A 398 21.65 -0.40 -8.43
CA LEU A 398 22.56 0.22 -7.49
C LEU A 398 21.93 0.37 -6.10
N ALA A 399 20.68 0.85 -6.03
CA ALA A 399 19.92 0.96 -4.79
C ALA A 399 19.71 -0.39 -4.10
N GLY A 400 19.50 -1.45 -4.89
CA GLY A 400 19.40 -2.81 -4.40
C GLY A 400 20.64 -3.28 -3.64
N SER A 401 21.82 -2.70 -3.91
CA SER A 401 23.03 -2.95 -3.12
C SER A 401 22.94 -2.45 -1.66
N PHE A 402 21.94 -1.64 -1.33
CA PHE A 402 21.65 -1.13 0.02
C PHE A 402 20.46 -1.82 0.69
N ASN A 403 19.79 -2.76 0.02
CA ASN A 403 18.68 -3.50 0.61
C ASN A 403 19.14 -4.44 1.72
N ARG A 404 18.51 -4.34 2.89
CA ARG A 404 18.84 -5.11 4.10
C ARG A 404 17.63 -5.76 4.78
N LYS A 405 16.46 -5.72 4.16
CA LYS A 405 15.23 -6.26 4.75
C LYS A 405 14.81 -7.54 4.03
N LYS A 406 14.61 -8.61 4.80
CA LYS A 406 14.00 -9.86 4.31
C LYS A 406 12.56 -9.61 3.89
N ILE A 407 12.13 -10.32 2.85
CA ILE A 407 10.76 -10.28 2.34
C ILE A 407 10.12 -11.66 2.54
N ASP A 408 8.99 -11.69 3.24
CA ASP A 408 8.14 -12.88 3.29
C ASP A 408 7.34 -12.98 1.97
N LEU A 409 7.58 -14.06 1.23
CA LEU A 409 6.94 -14.36 -0.06
C LEU A 409 5.50 -14.88 0.09
N THR A 410 5.13 -15.35 1.29
CA THR A 410 3.81 -15.93 1.57
C THR A 410 2.74 -14.87 1.83
N GLN A 411 3.16 -13.66 2.19
CA GLN A 411 2.27 -12.52 2.38
C GLN A 411 1.83 -11.91 1.05
N ARG A 412 0.96 -10.90 1.10
CA ARG A 412 0.54 -10.12 -0.09
C ARG A 412 1.58 -9.06 -0.41
N ALA A 413 1.61 -8.56 -1.66
CA ALA A 413 2.36 -7.34 -1.97
C ALA A 413 1.51 -6.07 -1.92
N ALA A 414 0.23 -6.14 -2.34
CA ALA A 414 -0.66 -4.99 -2.27
C ALA A 414 -0.75 -4.49 -0.81
N PHE A 415 -0.38 -3.22 -0.61
CA PHE A 415 -0.40 -2.51 0.69
C PHE A 415 0.43 -3.17 1.81
N ASN A 416 1.34 -4.09 1.46
CA ASN A 416 2.26 -4.68 2.40
C ASN A 416 3.62 -3.98 2.36
N TYR A 417 3.80 -3.00 3.23
CA TYR A 417 5.07 -2.27 3.38
C TYR A 417 6.22 -3.07 4.01
N GLN A 418 6.09 -4.38 4.23
CA GLN A 418 7.23 -5.22 4.64
C GLN A 418 8.34 -5.15 3.60
N GLY A 419 9.61 -5.15 4.03
CA GLY A 419 10.72 -4.95 3.09
C GLY A 419 10.85 -3.51 2.57
N THR A 420 9.85 -2.66 2.75
CA THR A 420 9.90 -1.23 2.42
C THR A 420 10.58 -0.50 3.58
N GLY A 421 11.65 0.21 3.29
CA GLY A 421 12.38 1.06 4.22
C GLY A 421 12.62 2.44 3.60
N ALA A 422 13.43 3.24 4.27
CA ALA A 422 13.77 4.58 3.77
C ALA A 422 14.41 4.53 2.37
N VAL A 423 15.18 3.49 2.04
CA VAL A 423 15.82 3.30 0.73
C VAL A 423 14.78 3.23 -0.39
N GLN A 424 13.68 2.50 -0.21
CA GLN A 424 12.63 2.35 -1.22
C GLN A 424 11.95 3.68 -1.54
N TRP A 425 11.63 4.49 -0.52
CA TRP A 425 11.05 5.82 -0.72
C TRP A 425 12.04 6.81 -1.30
N LEU A 426 13.28 6.82 -0.78
CA LEU A 426 14.36 7.67 -1.24
C LEU A 426 14.74 7.39 -2.69
N VAL A 427 14.52 6.18 -3.18
CA VAL A 427 14.80 5.78 -4.57
C VAL A 427 13.55 5.90 -5.44
N GLY A 428 12.38 5.53 -4.93
CA GLY A 428 11.11 5.55 -5.66
C GLY A 428 10.70 6.95 -6.14
N PHE A 429 10.78 7.95 -5.26
CA PHE A 429 10.41 9.32 -5.64
C PHE A 429 11.33 9.90 -6.73
N PRO A 430 12.67 9.85 -6.61
CA PRO A 430 13.54 10.33 -7.67
C PRO A 430 13.33 9.65 -9.02
N LEU A 431 13.07 8.34 -9.07
CA LEU A 431 12.85 7.63 -10.35
C LEU A 431 11.67 8.19 -11.16
N LEU A 432 10.66 8.74 -10.47
CA LEU A 432 9.48 9.33 -11.08
C LEU A 432 9.66 10.82 -11.40
N PHE A 433 10.24 11.58 -10.48
CA PHE A 433 10.27 13.05 -10.57
C PHE A 433 11.55 13.62 -11.19
N VAL A 434 12.71 12.97 -11.03
CA VAL A 434 13.96 13.43 -11.66
C VAL A 434 13.85 13.47 -13.19
N PRO A 435 13.26 12.47 -13.88
CA PRO A 435 13.11 12.54 -15.33
C PRO A 435 12.24 13.72 -15.78
N VAL A 436 11.21 14.07 -15.00
CA VAL A 436 10.38 15.24 -15.26
C VAL A 436 11.21 16.53 -15.15
N GLY A 437 12.06 16.64 -14.12
CA GLY A 437 12.97 17.78 -13.97
C GLY A 437 14.01 17.87 -15.08
N LEU A 438 14.59 16.73 -15.49
CA LEU A 438 15.55 16.63 -16.59
C LEU A 438 14.93 16.99 -17.94
N PHE A 439 13.67 16.64 -18.15
CA PHE A 439 12.90 17.08 -19.31
C PHE A 439 12.62 18.59 -19.27
N PHE A 440 12.24 19.11 -18.11
CA PHE A 440 11.73 20.47 -17.96
C PHE A 440 12.73 21.56 -18.36
N ALA A 441 14.02 21.37 -18.05
CA ALA A 441 15.06 22.35 -18.40
C ALA A 441 15.16 22.59 -19.93
N PRO A 442 15.51 21.60 -20.76
CA PRO A 442 15.53 21.76 -22.22
C PRO A 442 14.16 22.09 -22.82
N TYR A 443 13.08 21.56 -22.23
CA TYR A 443 11.71 21.92 -22.62
C TYR A 443 11.47 23.44 -22.55
N LYS A 444 11.83 24.06 -21.43
CA LYS A 444 11.58 25.49 -21.19
C LYS A 444 12.41 26.42 -22.08
N PHE A 445 13.64 26.04 -22.42
CA PHE A 445 14.56 26.90 -23.16
C PHE A 445 14.56 26.70 -24.68
N ILE A 446 14.20 25.50 -25.16
CA ILE A 446 14.30 25.15 -26.58
C ILE A 446 12.96 24.66 -27.13
N GLY A 447 12.26 23.78 -26.40
CA GLY A 447 10.95 23.26 -26.79
C GLY A 447 10.75 21.79 -26.43
N PHE A 448 9.55 21.27 -26.70
CA PHE A 448 9.13 19.91 -26.38
C PHE A 448 10.07 18.83 -26.92
N GLU A 449 10.46 18.95 -28.18
CA GLU A 449 11.31 18.00 -28.88
C GLU A 449 12.69 17.91 -28.25
N ALA A 450 13.26 19.05 -27.81
CA ALA A 450 14.53 19.08 -27.11
C ALA A 450 14.44 18.41 -25.73
N GLY A 451 13.32 18.64 -25.02
CA GLY A 451 13.02 17.95 -23.76
C GLY A 451 13.03 16.44 -23.91
N VAL A 452 12.33 15.93 -24.93
CA VAL A 452 12.26 14.49 -25.18
C VAL A 452 13.61 13.95 -25.66
N ALA A 453 14.25 14.63 -26.61
CA ALA A 453 15.56 14.21 -27.13
C ALA A 453 16.58 14.07 -26.00
N PHE A 454 16.57 14.98 -25.02
CA PHE A 454 17.44 14.90 -23.86
C PHE A 454 17.24 13.61 -23.05
N LEU A 455 16.00 13.20 -22.79
CA LEU A 455 15.71 11.93 -22.10
C LEU A 455 16.20 10.72 -22.89
N ILE A 456 15.98 10.73 -24.22
CA ILE A 456 16.44 9.65 -25.12
C ILE A 456 17.98 9.57 -25.08
N ILE A 457 18.67 10.70 -25.18
CA ILE A 457 20.13 10.77 -25.16
C ILE A 457 20.68 10.21 -23.84
N LEU A 458 20.11 10.61 -22.70
CA LEU A 458 20.54 10.09 -21.39
C LEU A 458 20.32 8.58 -21.27
N GLY A 459 19.16 8.07 -21.70
CA GLY A 459 18.90 6.64 -21.75
C GLY A 459 19.87 5.91 -22.67
N ALA A 460 20.12 6.44 -23.88
CA ALA A 460 21.04 5.86 -24.84
C ALA A 460 22.48 5.81 -24.29
N ILE A 461 22.95 6.87 -23.64
CA ILE A 461 24.26 6.91 -22.97
C ILE A 461 24.37 5.76 -21.97
N GLY A 462 23.37 5.57 -21.11
CA GLY A 462 23.40 4.49 -20.13
C GLY A 462 23.35 3.09 -20.75
N ILE A 463 22.66 2.91 -21.88
CA ILE A 463 22.68 1.66 -22.66
C ILE A 463 24.08 1.41 -23.23
N VAL A 464 24.69 2.42 -23.86
CA VAL A 464 26.04 2.31 -24.44
C VAL A 464 27.09 1.98 -23.36
N PHE A 465 27.00 2.62 -22.19
CA PHE A 465 27.92 2.39 -21.07
C PHE A 465 27.55 1.20 -20.17
N HIS A 466 26.62 0.34 -20.58
CA HIS A 466 26.13 -0.82 -19.82
C HIS A 466 27.25 -1.61 -19.13
N GLN A 467 28.30 -1.99 -19.88
CA GLN A 467 29.39 -2.82 -19.33
C GLN A 467 30.20 -2.12 -18.23
N LYS A 468 30.34 -0.79 -18.28
CA LYS A 468 31.06 -0.02 -17.25
C LYS A 468 30.17 0.15 -16.02
N ILE A 469 28.91 0.53 -16.21
CA ILE A 469 27.94 0.73 -15.13
C ILE A 469 27.69 -0.58 -14.37
N MET A 470 27.48 -1.69 -15.08
CA MET A 470 27.27 -3.00 -14.45
C MET A 470 28.49 -3.47 -13.67
N ARG A 471 29.72 -3.21 -14.13
CA ARG A 471 30.93 -3.53 -13.35
C ARG A 471 30.94 -2.77 -12.02
N PHE A 472 30.62 -1.48 -12.04
CA PHE A 472 30.52 -0.67 -10.83
C PHE A 472 29.45 -1.22 -9.86
N ILE A 473 28.26 -1.53 -10.37
CA ILE A 473 27.17 -2.10 -9.56
C ILE A 473 27.58 -3.45 -8.95
N VAL A 474 28.19 -4.35 -9.74
CA VAL A 474 28.70 -5.64 -9.25
C VAL A 474 29.68 -5.44 -8.09
N THR A 475 30.63 -4.51 -8.18
CA THR A 475 31.57 -4.21 -7.10
C THR A 475 30.86 -3.76 -5.82
N LYS A 476 29.81 -2.92 -5.93
CA LYS A 476 29.01 -2.50 -4.77
C LYS A 476 28.27 -3.67 -4.12
N TYR A 477 27.73 -4.59 -4.91
CA TYR A 477 27.12 -5.81 -4.39
C TYR A 477 28.12 -6.73 -3.70
N LEU A 478 29.30 -6.94 -4.27
CA LEU A 478 30.37 -7.73 -3.66
C LEU A 478 30.80 -7.15 -2.31
N ASN A 479 31.00 -5.83 -2.24
CA ASN A 479 31.38 -5.15 -0.99
C ASN A 479 30.31 -5.22 0.11
N SER A 480 29.05 -5.41 -0.29
CA SER A 480 27.90 -5.46 0.62
C SER A 480 27.40 -6.89 0.90
N LYS A 481 27.98 -7.89 0.23
CA LYS A 481 27.53 -9.30 0.23
C LYS A 481 27.29 -9.85 1.64
N TYR A 482 28.28 -9.78 2.52
CA TYR A 482 28.18 -10.33 3.87
C TYR A 482 27.18 -9.58 4.74
N LYS A 483 27.09 -8.25 4.58
CA LYS A 483 26.10 -7.42 5.27
C LYS A 483 24.68 -7.81 4.86
N MET A 484 24.46 -8.12 3.58
CA MET A 484 23.16 -8.61 3.09
C MET A 484 22.82 -9.99 3.62
N ILE A 485 23.76 -10.94 3.58
CA ILE A 485 23.54 -12.30 4.09
C ILE A 485 23.12 -12.25 5.56
N SER A 486 23.88 -11.54 6.39
CA SER A 486 23.55 -11.37 7.81
C SER A 486 22.20 -10.68 8.03
N ALA A 487 21.88 -9.65 7.21
CA ALA A 487 20.63 -8.93 7.34
C ALA A 487 19.40 -9.76 6.91
N PHE A 488 19.53 -10.63 5.91
CA PHE A 488 18.45 -11.50 5.46
C PHE A 488 18.20 -12.73 6.35
N GLU A 489 19.15 -13.08 7.22
CA GLU A 489 18.95 -14.10 8.27
C GLU A 489 18.11 -13.58 9.44
N GLN A 490 18.02 -12.26 9.63
CA GLN A 490 17.20 -11.65 10.69
C GLN A 490 15.73 -11.70 10.28
N ASP A 491 14.90 -12.43 11.04
CA ASP A 491 13.44 -12.31 10.96
C ASP A 491 13.01 -10.97 11.59
N ASN A 492 12.14 -10.22 10.89
CA ASN A 492 11.59 -8.95 11.36
C ASN A 492 10.53 -9.13 12.44
#